data_AF-A0A536Q4R8-F1
#
_entry.id   AF-A0A536Q4R8-F1
#
_cell.length_a   1.000
_cell.length_b   1.000
_cell.length_c   1.000
_cell.angle_alpha   90.00
_cell.angle_beta   90.00
_cell.angle_gamma   90.00
#
_symmetry.space_group_name_H-M   'P 1'
#
loop_
_entity.id
_entity.type
_entity.pdbx_description
1 polymer ?
#
loop_
_entity_poly.entity_id
_entity_poly.type
_entity_poly.pdbx_seq_one_letter_code
_entity_poly.pdbx_strand_id
1 'polypeptide(L)'
;MARCGVTTVDDVSFDVPKGAFATLLGPSGCGKTTTLRMIAGFYDPDQGDIEIGGRRVKLPAHRRGTAMVFQDYALFPHVTVHDNVAWSPAGDAPKITRSRVGLP
;
A
#
# COMPACT_ATOMS: atom_id res chain seq x y z
N MET A 1 -12.61 -15.95 26.17
CA MET A 1 -12.27 -14.58 26.63
C MET A 1 -10.76 -14.40 26.43
N ALA A 2 -10.32 -13.78 25.33
CA ALA A 2 -8.91 -13.42 25.13
C ALA A 2 -8.85 -11.91 24.86
N ARG A 3 -8.51 -11.14 25.91
CA ARG A 3 -8.12 -9.73 25.77
C ARG A 3 -6.76 -9.73 25.08
N CYS A 4 -6.72 -9.43 23.78
CA CYS A 4 -5.47 -9.29 23.04
C CYS A 4 -4.90 -7.89 23.29
N GLY A 5 -4.19 -7.73 24.41
CA GLY A 5 -3.36 -6.55 24.68
C GLY A 5 -2.01 -6.72 23.98
N VAL A 6 -1.85 -6.02 22.85
CA VAL A 6 -0.61 -5.70 22.09
C VAL A 6 0.42 -6.83 21.88
N THR A 7 0.43 -7.39 20.66
CA THR A 7 1.68 -7.63 19.91
C THR A 7 1.33 -7.54 18.42
N THR A 8 1.89 -6.55 17.73
CA THR A 8 1.37 -6.13 16.40
C THR A 8 2.18 -6.68 15.23
N VAL A 9 3.44 -7.05 15.40
CA VAL A 9 4.16 -7.99 14.53
C VAL A 9 5.20 -8.66 15.42
N ASP A 10 5.36 -9.97 15.32
CA ASP A 10 6.54 -10.64 15.86
C ASP A 10 6.97 -11.81 14.96
N ASP A 11 8.26 -11.78 14.62
CA ASP A 11 9.10 -12.60 13.74
C ASP A 11 8.54 -13.10 12.38
N VAL A 12 8.48 -12.20 11.39
CA VAL A 12 7.96 -12.50 10.05
C VAL A 12 9.10 -12.68 9.04
N SER A 13 9.13 -13.83 8.36
CA SER A 13 9.98 -14.09 7.18
C SER A 13 9.23 -14.94 6.16
N PHE A 14 9.03 -14.41 4.95
CA PHE A 14 8.47 -15.13 3.81
C PHE A 14 9.02 -14.53 2.52
N ASP A 15 9.15 -15.35 1.48
CA ASP A 15 9.52 -14.91 0.13
C ASP A 15 8.30 -14.94 -0.79
N VAL A 16 8.10 -13.88 -1.55
CA VAL A 16 7.05 -13.81 -2.56
C VAL A 16 7.72 -13.70 -3.93
N PRO A 17 7.68 -14.77 -4.75
CA PRO A 17 8.26 -14.76 -6.08
C PRO A 17 7.66 -13.67 -6.96
N LYS A 18 8.44 -13.18 -7.92
CA LYS A 18 7.95 -12.22 -8.92
C LYS A 18 6.74 -12.80 -9.67
N GLY A 19 5.63 -12.06 -9.68
CA GLY A 19 4.40 -12.46 -10.35
C GLY A 19 3.50 -13.38 -9.52
N ALA A 20 3.87 -13.69 -8.28
CA ALA A 20 3.00 -14.43 -7.38
C ALA A 20 1.87 -13.55 -6.84
N PHE A 21 0.72 -14.19 -6.58
CA PHE A 21 -0.39 -13.59 -5.86
C PHE A 21 -0.43 -14.17 -4.44
N ALA A 22 -0.17 -13.32 -3.45
CA ALA A 22 -0.11 -13.73 -2.04
C ALA A 22 -1.17 -12.99 -1.22
N THR A 23 -1.68 -13.62 -0.16
CA THR A 23 -2.63 -13.03 0.78
C THR A 23 -2.16 -13.27 2.21
N LEU A 24 -2.27 -12.22 3.04
CA LEU A 24 -2.06 -12.31 4.49
C LEU A 24 -3.41 -12.55 5.18
N LEU A 25 -3.59 -13.75 5.74
CA LEU A 25 -4.81 -14.15 6.45
C LEU A 25 -4.54 -14.25 7.97
N GLY A 26 -5.49 -13.79 8.79
CA GLY A 26 -5.40 -13.90 10.25
C GLY A 26 -6.47 -13.10 10.99
N PRO A 27 -6.64 -13.30 12.31
CA PRO A 27 -7.65 -12.64 13.14
C PRO A 27 -7.55 -11.10 13.11
N SER A 28 -8.65 -10.39 13.41
CA SER A 28 -8.57 -8.92 13.54
C SER A 28 -7.54 -8.53 14.62
N GLY A 29 -6.68 -7.56 14.31
CA GLY A 29 -5.59 -7.12 15.20
C GLY A 29 -4.29 -7.92 15.14
N CYS A 30 -4.18 -8.98 14.34
CA CYS A 30 -2.96 -9.80 14.25
C CYS A 30 -1.81 -9.21 13.41
N GLY A 31 -1.84 -7.92 13.10
CA GLY A 31 -0.73 -7.27 12.38
C GLY A 31 -0.77 -7.21 10.85
N LYS A 32 -1.73 -7.86 10.16
CA LYS A 32 -1.78 -7.88 8.68
C LYS A 32 -1.63 -6.51 8.02
N THR A 33 -2.47 -5.55 8.42
CA THR A 33 -2.45 -4.20 7.87
C THR A 33 -1.15 -3.49 8.23
N THR A 34 -0.60 -3.74 9.41
CA THR A 34 0.70 -3.22 9.84
C THR A 34 1.84 -3.78 8.99
N THR A 35 1.86 -5.09 8.72
CA THR A 35 2.84 -5.75 7.82
C THR A 35 2.77 -5.18 6.40
N LEU A 36 1.57 -5.04 5.82
CA LEU A 36 1.41 -4.43 4.50
C LEU A 36 1.89 -2.98 4.48
N ARG A 37 1.61 -2.21 5.53
CA ARG A 37 2.09 -0.83 5.67
C ARG A 37 3.62 -0.78 5.81
N MET A 38 4.25 -1.74 6.49
CA MET A 38 5.72 -1.81 6.56
C MET A 38 6.35 -2.15 5.22
N ILE A 39 5.77 -3.09 4.46
CA ILE A 39 6.23 -3.43 3.10
C ILE A 39 6.13 -2.20 2.19
N ALA A 40 4.98 -1.54 2.22
CA ALA A 40 4.72 -0.32 1.45
C ALA A 40 5.55 0.89 1.93
N GLY A 41 6.21 0.83 3.10
CA GLY A 41 7.08 1.90 3.59
C GLY A 41 6.36 3.04 4.31
N PHE A 42 5.21 2.76 4.91
CA PHE A 42 4.49 3.67 5.82
C PHE A 42 4.91 3.50 7.30
N TYR A 43 5.46 2.35 7.65
CA TYR A 43 6.07 2.08 8.95
C TYR A 43 7.44 1.45 8.75
N ASP A 44 8.38 1.75 9.63
CA ASP A 44 9.67 1.07 9.68
C ASP A 44 9.60 -0.08 10.69
N PRO A 45 10.17 -1.26 10.36
CA PRO A 45 10.24 -2.35 11.30
C PRO A 45 11.22 -2.02 12.44
N ASP A 46 10.88 -2.39 13.67
CA ASP A 46 11.77 -2.21 14.81
C ASP A 46 13.05 -3.07 14.68
N GLN A 47 12.93 -4.26 14.09
CA GLN A 47 14.03 -5.19 13.79
C GLN A 47 13.77 -5.95 12.47
N GLY A 48 14.83 -6.49 11.88
CA GLY A 48 14.77 -7.22 10.62
C GLY A 48 14.79 -6.31 9.39
N ASP A 49 14.53 -6.90 8.21
CA ASP A 49 14.67 -6.23 6.93
C ASP A 49 13.62 -6.61 5.91
N ILE A 50 13.31 -5.64 5.05
CA ILE A 50 12.40 -5.82 3.92
C ILE A 50 13.21 -5.66 2.65
N GLU A 51 13.15 -6.67 1.79
CA GLU A 51 13.79 -6.67 0.49
C GLU A 51 12.75 -6.68 -0.62
N ILE A 52 12.93 -5.81 -1.62
CA ILE A 52 12.07 -5.75 -2.81
C ILE A 52 12.99 -5.82 -4.03
N GLY A 53 12.80 -6.84 -4.87
CA GLY A 53 13.65 -7.07 -6.03
C GLY A 53 15.12 -7.32 -5.67
N GLY A 54 15.37 -8.02 -4.56
CA GLY A 54 16.73 -8.35 -4.08
C GLY A 54 17.51 -7.17 -3.50
N ARG A 55 16.83 -6.08 -3.15
CA ARG A 55 17.45 -4.90 -2.53
C ARG A 55 16.75 -4.57 -1.22
N ARG A 56 17.53 -4.41 -0.16
CA ARG A 56 17.05 -3.88 1.13
C ARG A 56 16.49 -2.47 0.94
N VAL A 57 15.22 -2.28 1.27
CA VAL A 57 14.51 -1.01 1.09
C VAL A 57 14.28 -0.31 2.43
N LYS A 58 15.02 0.78 2.69
CA LYS A 58 14.76 1.75 3.77
C LYS A 58 14.16 3.06 3.25
N LEU A 59 13.60 3.02 2.03
CA LEU A 59 13.10 4.20 1.35
C LEU A 59 11.68 4.55 1.84
N PRO A 60 11.25 5.82 1.77
CA PRO A 60 9.85 6.16 1.99
C PRO A 60 8.96 5.56 0.90
N ALA A 61 7.67 5.33 1.21
CA ALA A 61 6.70 4.65 0.33
C ALA A 61 6.73 5.09 -1.15
N HIS A 62 6.78 6.41 -1.40
CA HIS A 62 6.78 6.98 -2.75
C HIS A 62 8.02 6.63 -3.60
N ARG A 63 9.09 6.08 -3.00
CA ARG A 63 10.32 5.66 -3.71
C ARG A 63 10.53 4.15 -3.72
N ARG A 64 9.63 3.36 -3.12
CA ARG A 64 9.75 1.90 -3.05
C ARG A 64 9.31 1.17 -4.32
N GLY A 65 8.65 1.87 -5.25
CA GLY A 65 8.11 1.24 -6.47
C GLY A 65 6.95 0.29 -6.20
N THR A 66 6.30 0.40 -5.04
CA THR A 66 5.14 -0.38 -4.63
C THR A 66 3.88 0.47 -4.67
N ALA A 67 2.80 -0.06 -5.25
CA ALA A 67 1.47 0.51 -5.12
C ALA A 67 0.74 -0.12 -3.93
N MET A 68 0.07 0.69 -3.12
CA MET A 68 -0.75 0.21 -2.00
C MET A 68 -2.16 0.78 -2.13
N VAL A 69 -3.16 -0.09 -1.96
CA VAL A 69 -4.57 0.31 -1.85
C VAL A 69 -4.95 0.23 -0.37
N PHE A 70 -5.46 1.33 0.18
CA PHE A 70 -5.87 1.41 1.59
C PHE A 70 -7.26 0.83 1.80
N GLN A 71 -7.52 0.33 3.01
CA GLN A 71 -8.86 -0.14 3.43
C GLN A 71 -9.85 1.02 3.53
N ASP A 72 -9.38 2.20 3.96
CA ASP A 72 -10.15 3.43 3.89
C ASP A 72 -9.97 4.05 2.51
N TYR A 73 -11.08 4.33 1.84
CA TYR A 73 -11.10 4.88 0.49
C TYR A 73 -10.38 6.24 0.45
N ALA A 74 -9.18 6.27 -0.15
CA ALA A 74 -8.46 7.50 -0.46
C ALA A 74 -8.99 8.12 -1.77
N LEU A 75 -10.31 8.24 -1.89
CA LEU A 75 -10.95 8.86 -3.05
C LEU A 75 -11.02 10.37 -2.86
N PHE A 76 -10.85 11.12 -3.96
CA PHE A 76 -11.10 12.55 -4.00
C PHE A 76 -12.60 12.77 -4.28
N PRO A 77 -13.39 13.20 -3.29
CA PRO A 77 -14.85 13.28 -3.41
C PRO A 77 -15.32 14.37 -4.38
N HIS A 78 -14.41 15.28 -4.77
CA HIS A 78 -14.71 16.44 -5.61
C HIS A 78 -14.30 16.26 -7.08
N VAL A 79 -13.80 15.09 -7.47
CA VAL A 79 -13.39 14.80 -8.86
C VAL A 79 -14.16 13.60 -9.41
N THR A 80 -14.21 13.47 -10.74
CA THR A 80 -14.94 12.37 -11.37
C THR A 80 -14.28 11.02 -11.10
N VAL A 81 -14.99 9.91 -11.37
CA VAL A 81 -14.41 8.56 -11.28
C VAL A 81 -13.20 8.43 -12.21
N HIS A 82 -13.30 8.98 -13.43
CA HIS A 82 -12.20 9.00 -14.40
C HIS A 82 -10.98 9.72 -13.82
N ASP A 83 -11.18 10.90 -13.22
CA ASP A 83 -10.09 11.69 -12.67
C ASP A 83 -9.46 11.03 -11.44
N ASN A 84 -10.25 10.33 -10.62
CA ASN A 84 -9.74 9.53 -9.51
C ASN A 84 -8.82 8.39 -9.98
N VAL A 85 -9.17 7.70 -11.07
CA VAL A 85 -8.36 6.59 -11.64
C VAL A 85 -7.13 7.12 -12.38
N ALA A 86 -7.29 8.23 -13.12
CA ALA A 86 -6.20 8.89 -13.84
C ALA A 86 -5.16 9.51 -12.89
N TRP A 87 -5.54 9.80 -11.65
CA TRP A 87 -4.62 10.24 -10.61
C TRP A 87 -3.80 9.05 -10.07
N SER A 88 -2.67 8.78 -10.73
CA SER A 88 -1.69 7.79 -10.27
C SER A 88 -0.41 8.48 -9.78
N PRO A 89 0.02 8.30 -8.52
CA PRO A 89 1.28 8.88 -8.02
C PRO A 89 2.55 8.21 -8.59
N ALA A 90 2.43 7.15 -9.40
CA ALA A 90 3.55 6.32 -9.85
C ALA A 90 4.01 6.58 -11.31
N GLY A 91 3.47 7.56 -12.03
CA GLY A 91 4.01 7.89 -13.35
C GLY A 91 3.05 8.72 -14.21
N ASP A 92 3.57 9.87 -14.64
CA ASP A 92 2.99 10.87 -15.55
C ASP A 92 1.58 11.35 -15.18
N ALA A 93 1.53 12.42 -14.37
CA ALA A 93 0.29 13.15 -14.16
C ALA A 93 -0.22 13.64 -15.53
N PRO A 94 -1.37 13.19 -16.02
CA PRO A 94 -1.92 13.74 -17.25
C PRO A 94 -2.16 15.24 -17.00
N LYS A 95 -1.60 16.08 -17.87
CA LYS A 95 -1.86 17.53 -17.86
C LYS A 95 -3.38 17.69 -17.92
N ILE A 96 -3.97 18.15 -16.82
CA ILE A 96 -5.41 18.37 -16.71
C ILE A 96 -5.78 19.55 -17.61
N THR A 97 -6.05 19.27 -18.88
CA THR A 97 -6.72 20.20 -19.78
C THR A 97 -8.21 20.05 -19.54
N ARG A 98 -8.84 21.08 -18.92
CA ARG A 98 -10.30 21.19 -18.80
C ARG A 98 -10.92 21.33 -20.18
N SER A 99 -11.13 20.23 -20.89
CA SER A 99 -12.15 20.14 -21.93
C SER A 99 -13.45 19.73 -21.25
N ARG A 100 -14.43 20.64 -21.21
CA ARG A 100 -15.79 20.33 -20.77
C ARG A 100 -16.26 19.08 -21.52
N VAL A 101 -16.48 17.99 -20.80
CA VAL A 101 -17.28 16.88 -21.31
C VAL A 101 -18.72 17.40 -21.34
N GLY A 102 -19.13 17.92 -22.49
CA GLY A 102 -20.54 18.07 -22.80
C GLY A 102 -21.15 16.68 -22.85
N LEU A 103 -22.01 16.36 -21.91
CA LEU A 103 -22.94 15.25 -22.04
C LEU A 103 -24.13 15.72 -22.91
N PRO A 104 -24.70 14.86 -23.76
CA PRO A 104 -25.91 15.16 -24.54
C PRO A 104 -27.12 15.43 -23.64
#